data_AF-A0A925YCD7-F1
#
_entry.id   AF-A0A925YCD7-F1
#
_cell.length_a   1.000
_cell.length_b   1.000
_cell.length_c   1.000
_cell.angle_alpha   90.00
_cell.angle_beta   90.00
_cell.angle_gamma   90.00
#
_symmetry.space_group_name_H-M   'P 1'
#
loop_
_entity.id
_entity.type
_entity.pdbx_description
1 polymer ?
#
loop_
_entity_poly.entity_id
_entity_poly.type
_entity_poly.pdbx_seq_one_letter_code
_entity_poly.pdbx_strand_id
1 'polypeptide(L)'
;MSRQSGGFRRLGVGVCLVFMFAGGVATRRAAAAADPEALIRQGIEYRRADRNMEALKVFQQAYDLQKSPRALAQIGTAEQALGRWGAADRHLRHAIGSVDDPWIRKHRAALNDALKVIGEHVGRLDVTGTPAGA
;
A
#
# COMPACT_ATOMS: atom_id res chain seq x y z
N MET A 1 68.45 -35.17 11.60
CA MET A 1 66.98 -35.16 11.36
C MET A 1 66.79 -34.79 9.90
N SER A 2 66.93 -35.74 8.98
CA SER A 2 65.91 -36.65 8.43
C SER A 2 65.21 -36.07 7.19
N ARG A 3 65.55 -36.71 6.06
CA ARG A 3 65.15 -36.60 4.64
C ARG A 3 63.67 -36.31 4.34
N GLN A 4 63.42 -35.65 3.19
CA GLN A 4 62.75 -36.19 1.96
C GLN A 4 62.36 -34.97 1.08
N SER A 5 62.85 -34.69 -0.15
CA SER A 5 62.88 -35.41 -1.44
C SER A 5 61.53 -35.95 -1.92
N GLY A 6 60.94 -35.29 -2.93
CA GLY A 6 59.77 -35.81 -3.64
C GLY A 6 59.23 -34.84 -4.70
N GLY A 7 59.89 -34.79 -5.86
CA GLY A 7 59.30 -34.19 -7.06
C GLY A 7 58.25 -35.12 -7.67
N PHE A 8 57.17 -34.55 -8.20
CA PHE A 8 56.21 -35.28 -9.03
C PHE A 8 56.12 -34.59 -10.41
N ARG A 9 56.59 -35.29 -11.44
CA ARG A 9 56.33 -35.01 -12.85
C ARG A 9 55.36 -36.07 -13.39
N ARG A 10 54.64 -35.68 -14.44
CA ARG A 10 53.90 -36.45 -15.48
C ARG A 10 52.36 -36.36 -15.33
N LEU A 11 51.67 -35.66 -16.23
CA LEU A 11 51.27 -35.98 -17.62
C LEU A 11 50.15 -37.06 -17.65
N GLY A 12 48.94 -36.67 -18.09
CA GLY A 12 47.83 -37.60 -18.31
C GLY A 12 46.59 -36.91 -18.87
N VAL A 13 46.33 -37.15 -20.15
CA VAL A 13 45.17 -36.75 -20.95
C VAL A 13 43.88 -37.40 -20.44
N GLY A 14 42.74 -36.71 -20.54
CA GLY A 14 41.43 -37.33 -20.31
C GLY A 14 40.25 -36.38 -20.56
N VAL A 15 39.83 -36.26 -21.82
CA VAL A 15 38.52 -35.72 -22.20
C VAL A 15 37.43 -36.59 -21.60
N CYS A 16 36.52 -36.00 -20.83
CA CYS A 16 35.23 -36.61 -20.53
C CYS A 16 34.15 -35.52 -20.49
N LEU A 17 33.42 -35.44 -21.60
CA LEU A 17 32.17 -34.70 -21.75
C LEU A 17 31.15 -35.22 -20.72
N VAL A 18 30.76 -34.37 -19.77
CA VAL A 18 29.59 -34.63 -18.93
C VAL A 18 28.56 -33.54 -19.22
N PHE A 19 27.46 -33.98 -19.82
CA PHE A 19 26.22 -33.25 -20.03
C PHE A 19 25.79 -32.52 -18.75
N MET A 20 25.96 -31.20 -18.72
CA MET A 20 25.45 -30.38 -17.63
C MET A 20 24.04 -29.92 -17.99
N PHE A 21 23.06 -30.60 -17.39
CA PHE A 21 21.64 -30.24 -17.36
C PHE A 21 21.46 -28.76 -16.94
N ALA A 22 21.22 -27.87 -17.90
CA ALA A 22 20.69 -26.53 -17.62
C ALA A 22 19.16 -26.61 -17.58
N GLY A 23 18.63 -27.36 -16.61
CA GLY A 23 17.23 -27.27 -16.21
C GLY A 23 17.01 -25.91 -15.58
N GLY A 24 16.53 -24.96 -16.37
CA GLY A 24 16.10 -23.65 -15.89
C GLY A 24 14.92 -23.84 -14.95
N VAL A 25 15.18 -24.01 -13.66
CA VAL A 25 14.16 -23.87 -12.62
C VAL A 25 13.85 -22.38 -12.58
N ALA A 26 12.88 -21.97 -13.40
CA ALA A 26 12.21 -20.70 -13.26
C ALA A 26 11.57 -20.70 -11.86
N THR A 27 12.30 -20.19 -10.88
CA THR A 27 11.75 -19.85 -9.59
C THR A 27 10.70 -18.77 -9.86
N ARG A 28 9.44 -19.19 -10.02
CA ARG A 28 8.32 -18.28 -9.81
C ARG A 28 8.47 -17.81 -8.38
N ARG A 29 9.07 -16.64 -8.21
CA ARG A 29 9.05 -15.91 -6.95
C ARG A 29 7.56 -15.72 -6.69
N ALA A 30 6.99 -16.55 -5.81
CA ALA A 30 5.66 -16.35 -5.31
C ALA A 30 5.72 -15.00 -4.60
N ALA A 31 5.35 -13.93 -5.31
CA ALA A 31 5.08 -12.66 -4.69
C ALA A 31 3.98 -12.99 -3.68
N ALA A 32 4.34 -13.00 -2.39
CA ALA A 32 3.36 -13.15 -1.33
C ALA A 32 2.29 -12.10 -1.62
N ALA A 33 1.07 -12.55 -1.92
CA ALA A 33 -0.03 -11.64 -2.22
C ALA A 33 -0.14 -10.69 -1.04
N ALA A 34 -0.01 -9.38 -1.30
CA ALA A 34 -0.05 -8.39 -0.23
C ALA A 34 -1.41 -8.48 0.46
N ASP A 35 -1.41 -8.58 1.80
CA ASP A 35 -2.62 -8.64 2.62
C ASP A 35 -3.20 -7.22 2.77
N PRO A 36 -4.44 -6.95 2.30
CA PRO A 36 -5.08 -5.65 2.46
C PRO A 36 -5.14 -5.17 3.91
N GLU A 37 -5.37 -6.08 4.86
CA GLU A 37 -5.45 -5.72 6.28
C GLU A 37 -4.09 -5.36 6.87
N ALA A 38 -3.01 -6.01 6.42
CA ALA A 38 -1.64 -5.61 6.78
C ALA A 38 -1.31 -4.21 6.28
N LEU A 39 -1.70 -3.88 5.04
CA LEU A 39 -1.51 -2.54 4.47
C LEU A 39 -2.33 -1.47 5.23
N ILE A 40 -3.56 -1.79 5.64
CA ILE A 40 -4.37 -0.89 6.47
C ILE A 40 -3.70 -0.66 7.83
N ARG A 41 -3.18 -1.71 8.50
CA ARG A 41 -2.44 -1.53 9.76
C ARG A 41 -1.21 -0.65 9.56
N GLN A 42 -0.44 -0.89 8.50
CA GLN A 42 0.74 -0.08 8.17
C GLN A 42 0.36 1.39 7.93
N GLY A 43 -0.73 1.66 7.19
CA GLY A 43 -1.20 3.01 6.95
C GLY A 43 -1.64 3.73 8.23
N ILE A 44 -2.23 3.01 9.18
CA ILE A 44 -2.56 3.56 10.51
C ILE A 44 -1.29 3.96 11.27
N GLU A 45 -0.23 3.16 11.23
CA GLU A 45 1.05 3.53 11.84
C GLU A 45 1.67 4.77 11.17
N TYR A 46 1.59 4.87 9.83
CA TYR A 46 2.01 6.10 9.14
C TYR A 46 1.20 7.32 9.59
N ARG A 47 -0.13 7.20 9.75
CA ARG A 47 -0.97 8.30 10.24
C ARG A 47 -0.61 8.70 11.67
N ARG A 48 -0.32 7.74 12.55
CA ARG A 48 0.14 8.03 13.93
C ARG A 48 1.47 8.78 13.95
N ALA A 49 2.31 8.57 12.94
CA ALA A 49 3.56 9.29 12.74
C ALA A 49 3.42 10.58 11.90
N ASP A 50 2.20 11.05 11.63
CA ASP A 50 1.87 12.20 10.76
C ASP A 50 2.37 12.09 9.30
N ARG A 51 2.68 10.87 8.86
CA ARG A 51 3.14 10.55 7.50
C ARG A 51 1.95 10.28 6.58
N ASN A 52 1.12 11.30 6.43
CA ASN A 52 -0.20 11.17 5.79
C ASN A 52 -0.11 10.81 4.28
N MET A 53 0.96 11.21 3.59
CA MET A 53 1.18 10.86 2.19
C MET A 53 1.50 9.37 2.01
N GLU A 54 2.37 8.82 2.86
CA GLU A 54 2.69 7.39 2.87
C GLU A 54 1.50 6.55 3.29
N ALA A 55 0.74 7.02 4.30
CA ALA A 55 -0.51 6.40 4.70
C ALA A 55 -1.48 6.29 3.52
N LEU A 56 -1.69 7.40 2.78
CA LEU A 56 -2.57 7.42 1.61
C LEU A 56 -2.14 6.39 0.56
N LYS A 57 -0.84 6.29 0.25
CA LYS A 57 -0.32 5.32 -0.72
C LYS A 57 -0.63 3.88 -0.33
N VAL A 58 -0.40 3.50 0.92
CA VAL A 58 -0.66 2.11 1.35
C VAL A 58 -2.14 1.80 1.50
N PHE A 59 -2.97 2.78 1.88
CA PHE A 59 -4.43 2.60 1.87
C PHE A 59 -4.98 2.43 0.46
N GLN A 60 -4.44 3.16 -0.52
CA GLN A 60 -4.81 2.99 -1.92
C GLN A 60 -4.45 1.59 -2.43
N GLN A 61 -3.26 1.10 -2.08
CA GLN A 61 -2.85 -0.28 -2.39
C GLN A 61 -3.81 -1.30 -1.75
N ALA A 62 -4.19 -1.11 -0.48
CA ALA A 62 -5.15 -1.99 0.20
C ALA A 62 -6.52 -1.98 -0.53
N TYR A 63 -6.99 -0.78 -0.92
CA TYR A 63 -8.25 -0.63 -1.65
C TYR A 63 -8.20 -1.23 -3.06
N ASP A 64 -7.04 -1.20 -3.72
CA ASP A 64 -6.85 -1.79 -5.04
C ASP A 64 -6.81 -3.31 -5.01
N LEU A 65 -6.29 -3.90 -3.94
CA LEU A 65 -6.34 -5.34 -3.69
C LEU A 65 -7.73 -5.81 -3.28
N GLN A 66 -8.42 -5.04 -2.44
CA GLN A 66 -9.77 -5.30 -2.01
C GLN A 66 -10.53 -4.00 -1.82
N LYS A 67 -11.61 -3.82 -2.59
CA LYS A 67 -12.48 -2.64 -2.56
C LYS A 67 -13.34 -2.61 -1.28
N SER A 68 -12.71 -2.42 -0.12
CA SER A 68 -13.39 -2.41 1.18
C SER A 68 -13.81 -0.99 1.60
N PRO A 69 -14.99 -0.83 2.24
CA PRO A 69 -15.41 0.46 2.79
C PRO A 69 -14.44 1.02 3.83
N ARG A 70 -13.82 0.13 4.62
CA ARG A 70 -12.80 0.50 5.60
C ARG A 70 -11.56 1.12 4.94
N ALA A 71 -11.02 0.51 3.89
CA ALA A 71 -9.88 1.08 3.18
C ALA A 71 -10.25 2.44 2.57
N LEU A 72 -11.43 2.56 1.97
CA LEU A 72 -11.92 3.83 1.41
C LEU A 72 -12.10 4.92 2.46
N ALA A 73 -12.60 4.57 3.65
CA ALA A 73 -12.68 5.51 4.77
C ALA A 73 -11.27 5.98 5.20
N GLN A 74 -10.30 5.08 5.27
CA GLN A 74 -8.92 5.43 5.64
C GLN A 74 -8.27 6.36 4.60
N ILE A 75 -8.49 6.10 3.30
CA ILE A 75 -8.10 7.00 2.20
C ILE A 75 -8.66 8.41 2.46
N GLY A 76 -9.98 8.52 2.70
CA GLY A 76 -10.62 9.81 2.96
C GLY A 76 -10.04 10.55 4.17
N THR A 77 -9.75 9.85 5.28
CA THR A 77 -9.11 10.49 6.45
C THR A 77 -7.67 10.92 6.21
N ALA A 78 -6.92 10.19 5.38
CA ALA A 78 -5.55 10.58 5.01
C ALA A 78 -5.56 11.80 4.07
N GLU A 79 -6.51 11.84 3.13
CA GLU A 79 -6.75 13.00 2.27
C GLU A 79 -7.16 14.24 3.05
N GLN A 80 -8.01 14.09 4.06
CA GLN A 80 -8.35 15.18 4.99
C GLN A 80 -7.11 15.74 5.66
N ALA A 81 -6.24 14.89 6.21
CA ALA A 81 -4.99 15.32 6.85
C ALA A 81 -4.01 15.99 5.87
N LEU A 82 -4.09 15.68 4.58
CA LEU A 82 -3.33 16.32 3.51
C LEU A 82 -3.98 17.61 2.96
N GLY A 83 -5.13 18.03 3.50
CA GLY A 83 -5.88 19.19 3.02
C GLY A 83 -6.56 18.97 1.66
N ARG A 84 -6.73 17.72 1.22
CA ARG A 84 -7.39 17.36 -0.04
C ARG A 84 -8.91 17.26 0.13
N TRP A 85 -9.52 18.36 0.54
CA TRP A 85 -10.90 18.39 1.07
C TRP A 85 -11.95 17.77 0.15
N GLY A 86 -11.95 18.09 -1.15
CA GLY A 86 -12.94 17.54 -2.10
C GLY A 86 -12.78 16.04 -2.36
N ALA A 87 -11.56 15.51 -2.31
CA ALA A 87 -11.34 14.07 -2.43
C ALA A 87 -11.77 13.35 -1.14
N ALA A 88 -11.40 13.92 0.01
CA ALA A 88 -11.78 13.42 1.32
C ALA A 88 -13.30 13.32 1.50
N ASP A 89 -14.04 14.38 1.13
CA ASP A 89 -15.52 14.39 1.20
C ASP A 89 -16.12 13.24 0.38
N ARG A 90 -15.71 13.14 -0.89
CA ARG A 90 -16.21 12.10 -1.81
C ARG A 90 -15.94 10.71 -1.27
N HIS A 91 -14.71 10.41 -0.84
CA HIS A 91 -14.35 9.08 -0.38
C HIS A 91 -15.02 8.72 0.96
N LEU A 92 -15.09 9.65 1.91
CA LEU A 92 -15.77 9.39 3.19
C LEU A 92 -17.28 9.19 3.01
N ARG A 93 -17.95 9.99 2.19
CA ARG A 93 -19.37 9.81 1.88
C ARG A 93 -19.64 8.45 1.24
N HIS A 94 -18.79 8.04 0.29
CA HIS A 94 -18.91 6.73 -0.34
C HIS A 94 -18.73 5.61 0.69
N ALA A 95 -17.69 5.68 1.54
CA ALA A 95 -17.47 4.66 2.57
C ALA A 95 -18.64 4.56 3.57
N ILE A 96 -19.18 5.69 4.05
CA ILE A 96 -20.30 5.73 5.00
C ILE A 96 -21.61 5.20 4.40
N GLY A 97 -21.74 5.25 3.06
CA GLY A 97 -22.85 4.68 2.31
C GLY A 97 -22.96 3.15 2.44
N SER A 98 -21.88 2.45 2.81
CA SER A 98 -21.89 1.01 3.10
C SER A 98 -22.47 0.72 4.48
N VAL A 99 -23.78 0.91 4.65
CA VAL A 99 -24.47 0.82 5.95
C VAL A 99 -24.43 -0.57 6.61
N ASP A 100 -24.29 -1.62 5.80
CA ASP A 100 -24.24 -3.00 6.27
C ASP A 100 -22.83 -3.46 6.71
N ASP A 101 -21.79 -2.68 6.41
CA ASP A 101 -20.42 -2.99 6.81
C ASP A 101 -20.25 -2.81 8.34
N PRO A 102 -19.84 -3.86 9.09
CA PRO A 102 -19.72 -3.79 10.54
C PRO A 102 -18.71 -2.74 11.03
N TRP A 103 -17.61 -2.54 10.29
CA TRP A 103 -16.60 -1.55 10.66
C TRP A 103 -17.14 -0.14 10.46
N ILE A 104 -17.83 0.13 9.36
CA ILE A 104 -18.50 1.41 9.10
C ILE A 104 -19.55 1.69 10.18
N ARG A 105 -20.41 0.73 10.53
CA ARG A 105 -21.39 0.91 11.62
C ARG A 105 -20.71 1.29 12.92
N LYS A 106 -19.64 0.58 13.30
CA LYS A 106 -18.88 0.83 14.53
C LYS A 106 -18.24 2.22 14.56
N HIS A 107 -17.79 2.75 13.43
CA HIS A 107 -17.04 4.02 13.35
C HIS A 107 -17.86 5.19 12.78
N ARG A 108 -19.16 4.99 12.56
CA ARG A 108 -20.04 5.96 11.88
C ARG A 108 -20.00 7.36 12.51
N ALA A 109 -20.02 7.45 13.84
CA ALA A 109 -19.95 8.73 14.54
C ALA A 109 -18.66 9.50 14.21
N ALA A 110 -17.50 8.85 14.34
CA ALA A 110 -16.21 9.48 14.05
C ALA A 110 -16.06 9.87 12.57
N LEU A 111 -16.58 9.05 11.64
CA LEU A 111 -16.56 9.37 10.21
C LEU A 111 -17.48 10.55 9.87
N ASN A 112 -18.63 10.66 10.54
CA ASN A 112 -19.52 11.82 10.40
C ASN A 112 -18.89 13.10 10.95
N ASP A 113 -18.15 13.02 12.07
CA ASP A 113 -17.44 14.18 12.62
C ASP A 113 -16.31 14.64 11.69
N ALA A 114 -15.59 13.70 11.07
CA ALA A 114 -14.65 14.01 10.00
C ALA A 114 -15.32 14.74 8.81
N LEU A 115 -16.49 14.27 8.37
CA LEU A 115 -17.26 14.94 7.31
C LEU A 115 -17.72 16.35 7.67
N LYS A 116 -18.03 16.64 8.94
CA LYS A 116 -18.36 18.01 9.38
C LYS A 116 -17.17 18.94 9.16
N VAL A 117 -15.99 18.55 9.62
CA VAL A 117 -14.74 19.32 9.45
C VAL A 117 -14.41 19.51 7.97
N ILE A 118 -14.57 18.47 7.15
CA ILE A 118 -14.36 18.56 5.70
C ILE A 118 -15.37 19.52 5.07
N GLY A 119 -16.64 19.45 5.47
CA GLY A 119 -17.72 20.29 4.95
C GLY A 119 -17.46 21.80 5.16
N GLU A 120 -16.88 22.19 6.29
CA GLU A 120 -16.47 23.58 6.56
C GLU A 120 -15.45 24.09 5.52
N HIS A 121 -14.59 23.21 5.01
CA HIS A 121 -13.55 23.57 4.05
C HIS A 121 -14.06 23.57 2.61
N VAL A 122 -14.88 22.57 2.23
CA VAL A 122 -15.47 22.46 0.89
C VAL A 122 -16.51 23.56 0.68
N GLY A 123 -17.38 23.82 1.66
CA GLY A 123 -18.38 24.89 1.57
C GLY A 123 -17.76 26.28 1.41
N ARG A 124 -16.59 26.53 2.00
CA ARG A 124 -15.83 27.78 1.79
C ARG A 124 -15.28 27.90 0.36
N LEU A 125 -14.96 26.78 -0.30
CA LEU A 125 -14.41 26.76 -1.65
C LEU A 125 -15.49 27.00 -2.72
N ASP A 126 -16.70 26.48 -2.53
CA ASP A 126 -17.80 26.63 -3.50
C ASP A 126 -18.39 28.06 -3.54
N VAL A 127 -18.11 28.91 -2.55
CA VAL A 127 -18.71 30.26 -2.43
C VAL A 127 -18.00 31.34 -3.28
N THR A 128 -16.96 31.01 -4.05
CA THR A 128 -16.25 32.00 -4.90
C THR A 128 -16.69 32.07 -6.37
N GLY A 129 -17.80 31.42 -6.76
CA GLY A 129 -18.39 31.58 -8.09
C GLY A 129 -19.46 32.67 -8.13
N THR A 130 -19.09 33.90 -8.51
CA THR A 130 -20.09 34.92 -8.90
C THR A 130 -20.70 34.55 -10.27
N PRO A 131 -22.01 34.77 -10.52
CA PRO A 131 -22.55 34.61 -11.86
C PRO A 131 -21.97 35.70 -12.77
N ALA A 132 -21.35 35.30 -13.88
CA ALA A 132 -21.05 36.21 -14.97
C ALA A 132 -22.37 36.51 -15.71
N GLY A 133 -22.99 37.66 -15.42
CA GLY A 133 -24.22 38.08 -16.10
C GLY A 133 -24.91 39.34 -15.57
N ALA A 134 -24.16 40.33 -15.05
CA ALA A 134 -24.65 41.69 -14.88
C ALA A 134 -24.23 42.56 -16.07
#